data_AF-G0NCJ6-F1
#
_entry.id   AF-G0NCJ6-F1
#
_cell.length_a   1.000
_cell.length_b   1.000
_cell.length_c   1.000
_cell.angle_alpha   90.00
_cell.angle_beta   90.00
_cell.angle_gamma   90.00
#
_symmetry.space_group_name_H-M   'P 1'
#
loop_
_entity.id
_entity.type
_entity.pdbx_description
1 polymer ?
#
loop_
_entity_poly.entity_id
_entity_poly.type
_entity_poly.pdbx_seq_one_letter_code
_entity_poly.pdbx_strand_id
1 'polypeptide(L)'
;MIVTNGTPFNFQNYSILFLSWDECLAHCLKTDNCMVVYTDRPGYFCQFFKIGNLRLVKRSNNTAMRIGFKIRENNRSAVCPVDDTKGEGYSFDDYSHRTQRYYNSYTFIDREKTELWMFTSSGRHGCPTVFHKMFMRPAGPWCIGTWGARSCLTHSEAVAHCASVKNSVLSGLDSLDEWNFVNAVSSSSAWMGGTRKESCIGKTTCKGLNAFDFVDPTLSKNPTGFSWHSQKPNGKGEDCLVITTRNGKKRIEDILCTSTSPPGCTKCFEDVVCGAYPLLGAF
;
A
#
# COMPACT_ATOMS: atom_id res chain seq x y z
N MET A 1 0.02 -3.21 21.65
CA MET A 1 0.35 -1.81 22.03
C MET A 1 1.51 -1.85 23.00
N ILE A 2 2.37 -0.84 22.99
CA ILE A 2 3.36 -0.63 24.05
C ILE A 2 2.69 0.18 25.15
N VAL A 3 2.74 -0.28 26.40
CA VAL A 3 2.15 0.43 27.55
C VAL A 3 3.29 0.82 28.49
N THR A 4 3.36 2.10 28.81
CA THR A 4 4.41 2.70 29.65
C THR A 4 3.84 3.90 30.41
N ASN A 5 4.70 4.67 31.09
CA ASN A 5 4.31 5.83 31.87
C ASN A 5 4.82 7.13 31.22
N GLY A 6 3.92 8.07 30.98
CA GLY A 6 4.26 9.33 30.34
C GLY A 6 3.08 10.25 30.16
N THR A 7 3.37 11.53 29.94
CA THR A 7 2.36 12.58 29.80
C THR A 7 2.48 13.26 28.43
N PRO A 8 1.37 13.38 27.67
CA PRO A 8 1.32 14.21 26.46
C PRO A 8 1.79 15.64 26.76
N PHE A 9 2.80 16.12 26.04
CA PHE A 9 3.41 17.43 26.29
C PHE A 9 3.16 18.42 25.14
N ASN A 10 3.25 17.96 23.89
CA ASN A 10 2.98 18.79 22.71
C ASN A 10 2.04 18.06 21.77
N PHE A 11 0.81 18.56 21.66
CA PHE A 11 -0.25 18.00 20.84
C PHE A 11 -1.16 19.09 20.28
N GLN A 12 -1.84 18.79 19.18
CA GLN A 12 -2.82 19.65 18.54
C GLN A 12 -4.23 19.42 19.07
N ASN A 13 -4.64 18.15 19.22
CA ASN A 13 -5.99 17.80 19.63
C ASN A 13 -6.07 16.37 20.21
N TYR A 14 -7.11 16.08 20.99
CA TYR A 14 -7.45 14.73 21.44
C TYR A 14 -8.96 14.57 21.56
N SER A 15 -9.43 13.34 21.59
CA SER A 15 -10.80 13.00 21.96
C SER A 15 -10.82 12.42 23.37
N ILE A 16 -11.91 12.66 24.09
CA ILE A 16 -12.15 12.03 25.39
C ILE A 16 -13.04 10.82 25.15
N LEU A 17 -12.62 9.67 25.68
CA LEU A 17 -13.45 8.46 25.71
C LEU A 17 -13.79 8.12 27.17
N PHE A 18 -15.07 7.88 27.42
CA PHE A 18 -15.57 7.43 28.72
C PHE A 18 -15.47 5.91 28.83
N LEU A 19 -14.25 5.40 28.79
CA LEU A 19 -13.90 3.97 28.79
C LEU A 19 -12.90 3.70 29.91
N SER A 20 -12.92 2.49 30.46
CA SER A 20 -11.83 2.02 31.32
C SER A 20 -10.51 1.97 30.52
N TRP A 21 -9.39 1.86 31.23
CA TRP A 21 -8.07 1.77 30.60
C TRP A 21 -7.97 0.64 29.56
N ASP A 22 -8.42 -0.57 29.92
CA ASP A 22 -8.33 -1.74 29.04
C ASP A 22 -9.29 -1.62 27.84
N GLU A 23 -10.49 -1.08 28.06
CA GLU A 23 -11.43 -0.77 26.97
C GLU A 23 -10.87 0.30 26.02
N CYS A 24 -10.15 1.29 26.56
CA CYS A 24 -9.53 2.34 25.76
C CYS A 24 -8.39 1.80 24.88
N LEU A 25 -7.55 0.92 25.43
CA LEU A 25 -6.52 0.21 24.66
C LEU A 25 -7.17 -0.66 23.57
N ALA A 26 -8.20 -1.42 23.92
CA ALA A 26 -8.93 -2.27 22.96
C ALA A 26 -9.62 -1.45 21.86
N HIS A 27 -10.19 -0.30 22.21
CA HIS A 27 -10.77 0.64 21.24
C HIS A 27 -9.70 1.15 20.28
N CYS A 28 -8.58 1.64 20.80
CA CYS A 28 -7.46 2.14 20.00
C CYS A 28 -6.90 1.08 19.03
N LEU A 29 -6.77 -0.17 19.47
CA LEU A 29 -6.34 -1.28 18.62
C LEU A 29 -7.27 -1.49 17.43
N LYS A 30 -8.59 -1.35 17.64
CA LYS A 30 -9.62 -1.52 16.60
C LYS A 30 -9.86 -0.27 15.75
N THR A 31 -9.44 0.91 16.21
CA THR A 31 -9.58 2.16 15.46
C THR A 31 -8.34 2.43 14.61
N ASP A 32 -8.48 2.47 13.29
CA ASP A 32 -7.36 2.57 12.35
C ASP A 32 -6.50 3.82 12.54
N ASN A 33 -7.12 4.96 12.81
CA ASN A 33 -6.41 6.23 12.99
C ASN A 33 -5.93 6.50 14.43
N CYS A 34 -6.07 5.54 15.35
CA CYS A 34 -5.53 5.69 16.70
C CYS A 34 -4.01 5.58 16.69
N MET A 35 -3.35 6.51 17.39
CA MET A 35 -1.90 6.51 17.57
C MET A 35 -1.53 6.27 19.04
N VAL A 36 -2.15 7.02 19.94
CA VAL A 36 -1.82 7.01 21.37
C VAL A 36 -3.08 7.13 22.22
N VAL A 37 -3.11 6.44 23.36
CA VAL A 37 -4.09 6.67 24.43
C VAL A 37 -3.39 7.01 25.74
N TYR A 38 -4.01 7.85 26.56
CA TYR A 38 -3.44 8.33 27.82
C TYR A 38 -4.49 8.42 28.92
N THR A 39 -4.10 8.15 30.16
CA THR A 39 -4.87 8.52 31.35
C THR A 39 -3.96 8.97 32.48
N ASP A 40 -4.44 9.91 33.29
CA ASP A 40 -3.77 10.43 34.48
C ASP A 40 -4.42 9.98 35.79
N ARG A 41 -5.52 9.23 35.71
CA ARG A 41 -6.33 8.85 36.86
C ARG A 41 -7.05 7.52 36.64
N PRO A 42 -7.34 6.77 37.73
CA PRO A 42 -8.20 5.59 37.63
C PRO A 42 -9.63 5.99 37.26
N GLY A 43 -10.36 5.06 36.63
CA GLY A 43 -11.78 5.22 36.26
C GLY A 43 -12.04 5.07 34.77
N TYR A 44 -13.19 5.57 34.34
CA TYR A 44 -13.70 5.47 32.95
C TYR A 44 -13.40 6.75 32.17
N PHE A 45 -12.13 7.06 32.00
CA PHE A 45 -11.68 8.23 31.26
C PHE A 45 -10.32 7.97 30.62
N CYS A 46 -10.21 8.17 29.32
CA CYS A 46 -8.93 8.26 28.64
C CYS A 46 -8.95 9.32 27.54
N GLN A 47 -7.77 9.89 27.29
CA GLN A 47 -7.51 10.72 26.11
C GLN A 47 -7.09 9.82 24.95
N PHE A 48 -7.65 10.10 23.78
CA PHE A 48 -7.42 9.39 22.54
C PHE A 48 -6.80 10.34 21.51
N PHE A 49 -5.63 9.99 21.00
CA PHE A 49 -4.88 10.78 20.04
C PHE A 49 -4.83 10.08 18.68
N LYS A 50 -5.35 10.77 17.67
CA LYS A 50 -5.23 10.34 16.27
C LYS A 50 -3.82 10.58 15.72
N ILE A 51 -3.46 9.87 14.66
CA ILE A 51 -2.20 10.07 13.95
C ILE A 51 -2.04 11.54 13.54
N GLY A 52 -0.91 12.14 13.91
CA GLY A 52 -0.55 13.54 13.63
C GLY A 52 -0.98 14.54 14.71
N ASN A 53 -1.86 14.16 15.64
CA ASN A 53 -2.35 15.08 16.67
C ASN A 53 -1.44 15.18 17.90
N LEU A 54 -0.47 14.28 18.08
CA LEU A 54 0.47 14.27 19.20
C LEU A 54 1.89 14.25 18.64
N ARG A 55 2.78 15.07 19.21
CA ARG A 55 4.17 15.21 18.77
C ARG A 55 5.18 14.81 19.83
N LEU A 56 4.94 15.20 21.09
CA LEU A 56 5.86 14.91 22.18
C LEU A 56 5.11 14.33 23.38
N VAL A 57 5.68 13.27 23.95
CA VAL A 57 5.30 12.71 25.25
C VAL A 57 6.53 12.79 26.15
N LYS A 58 6.35 13.28 27.36
CA LYS A 58 7.39 13.26 28.39
C LYS A 58 7.32 11.98 29.19
N ARG A 59 8.46 11.28 29.38
CA ARG A 59 8.54 10.12 30.26
C ARG A 59 8.15 10.51 31.68
N SER A 60 7.52 9.57 32.40
CA SER A 60 7.12 9.78 33.78
C SER A 60 7.40 8.53 34.61
N ASN A 61 7.88 8.71 35.83
CA ASN A 61 7.99 7.62 36.80
C ASN A 61 6.68 7.40 37.58
N ASN A 62 5.66 8.24 37.34
CA ASN A 62 4.37 8.12 37.99
C ASN A 62 3.51 7.06 37.31
N THR A 63 3.21 5.98 38.03
CA THR A 63 2.41 4.83 37.55
C THR A 63 0.93 5.14 37.33
N ALA A 64 0.45 6.30 37.79
CA ALA A 64 -0.88 6.82 37.48
C ALA A 64 -0.97 7.44 36.07
N MET A 65 0.16 7.91 35.51
CA MET A 65 0.23 8.56 34.19
C MET A 65 0.49 7.52 33.11
N ARG A 66 -0.51 6.71 32.81
CA ARG A 66 -0.39 5.59 31.87
C ARG A 66 -0.57 6.07 30.45
N ILE A 67 0.30 5.60 29.56
CA ILE A 67 0.23 5.89 28.14
C ILE A 67 0.44 4.63 27.31
N GLY A 68 -0.33 4.51 26.23
CA GLY A 68 -0.32 3.37 25.33
C GLY A 68 -0.03 3.82 23.91
N PHE A 69 1.02 3.27 23.29
CA PHE A 69 1.36 3.52 21.89
C PHE A 69 0.87 2.36 21.03
N LYS A 70 0.12 2.68 19.98
CA LYS A 70 -0.17 1.71 18.93
C LYS A 70 1.10 1.53 18.09
N ILE A 71 1.35 0.30 17.67
CA ILE A 71 2.46 -0.06 16.79
C ILE A 71 1.93 -1.05 15.77
N ARG A 72 2.55 -1.06 14.59
CA ARG A 72 2.27 -2.04 13.57
C ARG A 72 2.62 -3.42 14.07
N GLU A 73 1.69 -4.36 13.94
CA GLU A 73 2.00 -5.77 14.04
C GLU A 73 2.85 -6.14 12.82
N ASN A 74 4.13 -6.43 13.05
CA ASN A 74 4.98 -6.98 12.01
C ASN A 74 4.72 -8.49 12.01
N ASN A 75 4.03 -9.04 11.01
CA ASN A 75 3.68 -10.47 10.87
C ASN A 75 4.87 -11.47 10.99
N ARG A 76 6.08 -10.96 11.22
CA ARG A 76 7.31 -11.73 11.48
C ARG A 76 7.66 -11.88 12.96
N SER A 77 6.97 -11.20 13.88
CA SER A 77 7.25 -11.30 15.31
C SER A 77 5.95 -11.49 16.08
N ALA A 78 5.72 -12.71 16.57
CA ALA A 78 4.72 -12.99 17.60
C ALA A 78 5.12 -12.42 18.98
N VAL A 79 6.29 -11.77 19.06
CA VAL A 79 6.84 -11.17 20.28
C VAL A 79 6.61 -9.67 20.20
N CYS A 80 5.88 -9.13 21.18
CA CYS A 80 5.75 -7.70 21.42
C CYS A 80 7.14 -7.07 21.56
N PRO A 81 7.39 -5.86 21.04
CA PRO A 81 8.68 -5.19 21.26
C PRO A 81 8.97 -5.13 22.75
N VAL A 82 10.20 -5.48 23.12
CA VAL A 82 10.63 -5.57 24.51
C VAL A 82 10.88 -4.17 25.10
N ASP A 83 11.05 -3.16 24.24
CA ASP A 83 11.33 -1.79 24.63
C ASP A 83 10.39 -0.75 23.96
N ASP A 84 10.44 0.46 24.52
CA ASP A 84 9.70 1.64 24.06
C ASP A 84 10.62 2.65 23.35
N THR A 85 11.73 2.18 22.76
CA THR A 85 12.75 3.05 22.17
C THR A 85 12.38 3.56 20.78
N LYS A 86 11.65 2.75 20.00
CA LYS A 86 11.19 3.13 18.67
C LYS A 86 10.00 2.28 18.24
N GLY A 87 9.19 2.85 17.35
CA GLY A 87 8.13 2.11 16.70
C GLY A 87 7.54 2.87 15.53
N GLU A 88 6.71 2.17 14.79
CA GLU A 88 5.99 2.71 13.64
C GLU A 88 4.55 2.20 13.61
N GLY A 89 3.67 2.96 12.98
CA GLY A 89 2.30 2.57 12.73
C GLY A 89 1.73 3.34 11.55
N TYR A 90 0.54 2.92 11.10
CA TYR A 90 -0.18 3.62 10.05
C TYR A 90 -1.68 3.44 10.20
N SER A 91 -2.41 4.32 9.52
CA SER A 91 -3.83 4.22 9.24
C SER A 91 -4.00 4.10 7.72
N PHE A 92 -4.89 3.21 7.33
CA PHE A 92 -5.29 3.00 5.95
C PHE A 92 -6.81 2.86 5.91
N ASP A 93 -7.50 3.98 5.71
CA ASP A 93 -8.92 4.11 5.99
C ASP A 93 -9.64 4.81 4.82
N ASP A 94 -10.94 4.56 4.70
CA ASP A 94 -11.81 5.19 3.71
C ASP A 94 -12.23 6.58 4.21
N TYR A 95 -12.20 7.59 3.33
CA TYR A 95 -12.73 8.90 3.71
C TYR A 95 -14.26 8.86 3.73
N SER A 96 -14.90 9.17 4.86
CA SER A 96 -16.37 9.03 5.05
C SER A 96 -17.25 9.80 4.05
N HIS A 97 -16.67 10.66 3.21
CA HIS A 97 -17.37 11.45 2.19
C HIS A 97 -16.81 11.31 0.76
N ARG A 98 -15.76 10.50 0.55
CA ARG A 98 -15.18 10.25 -0.78
C ARG A 98 -14.79 8.78 -0.87
N THR A 99 -15.07 8.13 -1.99
CA THR A 99 -14.68 6.73 -2.27
C THR A 99 -13.17 6.49 -2.34
N GLN A 100 -12.36 7.37 -1.73
CA GLN A 100 -10.92 7.41 -1.79
C GLN A 100 -10.33 7.08 -0.41
N ARG A 101 -9.42 6.11 -0.43
CA ARG A 101 -8.59 5.73 0.71
C ARG A 101 -7.48 6.75 0.91
N TYR A 102 -7.14 6.98 2.17
CA TYR A 102 -5.93 7.70 2.53
C TYR A 102 -5.00 6.83 3.36
N TYR A 103 -3.71 7.12 3.25
CA TYR A 103 -2.66 6.54 4.05
C TYR A 103 -2.06 7.61 4.94
N ASN A 104 -1.91 7.33 6.23
CA ASN A 104 -1.18 8.20 7.13
C ASN A 104 -0.34 7.35 8.08
N SER A 105 0.98 7.50 8.01
CA SER A 105 1.90 6.78 8.87
C SER A 105 2.51 7.67 9.94
N TYR A 106 3.05 7.04 10.96
CA TYR A 106 3.86 7.68 11.97
C TYR A 106 4.99 6.78 12.41
N THR A 107 6.03 7.41 12.92
CA THR A 107 7.09 6.79 13.69
C THR A 107 7.19 7.48 15.03
N PHE A 108 7.71 6.79 16.04
CA PHE A 108 8.19 7.42 17.25
C PHE A 108 9.59 6.93 17.59
N ILE A 109 10.36 7.82 18.19
CA ILE A 109 11.72 7.54 18.66
C ILE A 109 11.85 8.14 20.05
N ASP A 110 12.41 7.36 20.96
CA ASP A 110 12.82 7.82 22.27
C ASP A 110 14.09 8.68 22.20
N ARG A 111 14.10 9.76 22.95
CA ARG A 111 15.24 10.66 23.12
C ARG A 111 15.65 10.62 24.59
N GLU A 112 16.39 9.59 24.97
CA GLU A 112 16.85 9.33 26.34
C GLU A 112 17.34 10.59 27.07
N LYS A 113 18.22 11.38 26.44
CA LYS A 113 18.80 12.61 27.03
C LYS A 113 17.77 13.66 27.43
N THR A 114 16.63 13.69 26.75
CA THR A 114 15.55 14.65 26.99
C THR A 114 14.35 14.03 27.69
N GLU A 115 14.35 12.71 27.90
CA GLU A 115 13.21 11.95 28.43
C GLU A 115 11.91 12.21 27.64
N LEU A 116 12.03 12.28 26.30
CA LEU A 116 10.91 12.53 25.39
C LEU A 116 10.77 11.43 24.36
N TRP A 117 9.54 10.96 24.14
CA TRP A 117 9.17 10.27 22.90
C TRP A 117 8.71 11.28 21.87
N MET A 118 9.34 11.26 20.70
CA MET A 118 9.04 12.15 19.58
C MET A 118 8.28 11.40 18.50
N PHE A 119 7.03 11.79 18.27
CA PHE A 119 6.15 11.26 17.24
C PHE A 119 6.24 12.13 15.98
N THR A 120 6.49 11.49 14.84
CA THR A 120 6.52 12.12 13.52
C THR A 120 5.49 11.45 12.64
N SER A 121 4.54 12.22 12.10
CA SER A 121 3.57 11.74 11.12
C SER A 121 4.00 12.12 9.72
N SER A 122 3.74 11.24 8.75
CA SER A 122 3.90 11.54 7.34
C SER A 122 2.81 12.48 6.81
N GLY A 123 1.68 12.60 7.52
CA GLY A 123 0.51 13.33 7.02
C GLY A 123 -0.34 12.45 6.10
N ARG A 124 -1.51 12.96 5.71
CA ARG A 124 -2.44 12.21 4.88
C ARG A 124 -1.99 12.19 3.43
N HIS A 125 -1.79 10.99 2.92
CA HIS A 125 -1.45 10.72 1.53
C HIS A 125 -2.66 10.14 0.81
N GLY A 126 -2.93 10.64 -0.40
CA GLY A 126 -3.97 10.15 -1.31
C GLY A 126 -3.37 9.73 -2.64
N CYS A 127 -4.14 9.06 -3.50
CA CYS A 127 -3.63 8.73 -4.83
C CYS A 127 -3.46 9.97 -5.72
N PRO A 128 -2.58 9.95 -6.73
CA PRO A 128 -2.34 11.11 -7.58
C PRO A 128 -3.56 11.56 -8.40
N THR A 129 -4.47 10.63 -8.73
CA THR A 129 -5.68 10.90 -9.51
C THR A 129 -6.87 10.15 -8.93
N VAL A 130 -8.10 10.60 -9.25
CA VAL A 130 -9.35 9.95 -8.80
C VAL A 130 -9.60 8.59 -9.47
N PHE A 131 -8.89 8.30 -10.57
CA PHE A 131 -8.98 7.04 -11.30
C PHE A 131 -8.11 5.93 -10.70
N HIS A 132 -7.26 6.28 -9.73
CA HIS A 132 -6.52 5.29 -8.96
C HIS A 132 -7.34 4.80 -7.77
N LYS A 133 -7.11 3.54 -7.40
CA LYS A 133 -7.44 3.00 -6.09
C LYS A 133 -6.15 2.66 -5.33
N MET A 134 -6.12 2.99 -4.04
CA MET A 134 -4.98 2.69 -3.18
C MET A 134 -5.10 1.27 -2.61
N PHE A 135 -3.96 0.58 -2.56
CA PHE A 135 -3.79 -0.74 -1.97
C PHE A 135 -2.59 -0.74 -1.02
N MET A 136 -2.70 -1.45 0.10
CA MET A 136 -1.56 -1.67 0.99
C MET A 136 -0.79 -2.91 0.57
N ARG A 137 0.49 -2.73 0.24
CA ARG A 137 1.44 -3.82 -0.03
C ARG A 137 2.43 -3.96 1.13
N PRO A 138 3.17 -5.08 1.22
CA PRO A 138 4.25 -5.23 2.18
C PRO A 138 5.29 -4.11 2.13
N ALA A 139 5.63 -3.62 0.93
CA ALA A 139 6.59 -2.53 0.71
C ALA A 139 6.02 -1.12 0.91
N GLY A 140 4.71 -0.98 1.16
CA GLY A 140 4.05 0.31 1.36
C GLY A 140 2.75 0.46 0.55
N PRO A 141 2.05 1.60 0.69
CA PRO A 141 0.87 1.89 -0.11
C PRO A 141 1.24 2.10 -1.59
N TRP A 142 0.39 1.60 -2.49
CA TRP A 142 0.52 1.76 -3.92
C TRP A 142 -0.83 2.09 -4.54
N CYS A 143 -0.85 3.06 -5.45
CA CYS A 143 -2.04 3.47 -6.17
C CYS A 143 -2.05 2.82 -7.54
N ILE A 144 -3.14 2.15 -7.93
CA ILE A 144 -3.29 1.46 -9.22
C ILE A 144 -4.50 2.01 -9.95
N GLY A 145 -4.37 2.25 -11.25
CA GLY A 145 -5.47 2.62 -12.13
C GLY A 145 -5.31 2.03 -13.53
N THR A 146 -6.34 2.21 -14.36
CA THR A 146 -6.32 1.81 -15.77
C THR A 146 -6.67 2.99 -16.66
N TRP A 147 -5.94 3.15 -17.76
CA TRP A 147 -6.20 4.20 -18.75
C TRP A 147 -6.42 3.58 -20.12
N GLY A 148 -7.44 4.06 -20.82
CA GLY A 148 -7.65 3.75 -22.23
C GLY A 148 -6.86 4.72 -23.11
N ALA A 149 -6.17 4.18 -24.10
CA ALA A 149 -5.57 4.89 -25.21
C ALA A 149 -6.53 4.94 -26.39
N ARG A 150 -6.35 5.95 -27.25
CA ARG A 150 -7.15 6.12 -28.48
C ARG A 150 -6.60 5.34 -29.68
N SER A 151 -5.49 4.63 -29.49
CA SER A 151 -4.77 3.89 -30.51
C SER A 151 -4.19 2.63 -29.91
N CYS A 152 -3.89 1.67 -30.78
CA CYS A 152 -3.21 0.45 -30.42
C CYS A 152 -1.81 0.75 -29.90
N LEU A 153 -1.48 0.23 -28.71
CA LEU A 153 -0.20 0.47 -28.07
C LEU A 153 0.72 -0.76 -28.17
N THR A 154 1.99 -0.49 -28.41
CA THR A 154 3.11 -1.36 -28.03
C THR A 154 3.42 -1.23 -26.54
N HIS A 155 4.23 -2.13 -25.99
CA HIS A 155 4.67 -2.02 -24.59
C HIS A 155 5.44 -0.72 -24.31
N SER A 156 6.33 -0.29 -25.23
CA SER A 156 7.09 0.96 -25.06
C SER A 156 6.18 2.19 -25.02
N GLU A 157 5.12 2.22 -25.81
CA GLU A 157 4.13 3.30 -25.78
C GLU A 157 3.29 3.26 -24.51
N ALA A 158 2.98 2.06 -24.00
CA ALA A 158 2.32 1.90 -22.71
C ALA A 158 3.18 2.39 -21.53
N VAL A 159 4.50 2.12 -21.56
CA VAL A 159 5.45 2.68 -20.59
C VAL A 159 5.43 4.20 -20.64
N ALA A 160 5.53 4.78 -21.84
CA ALA A 160 5.48 6.24 -22.03
C ALA A 160 4.14 6.83 -21.56
N HIS A 161 3.03 6.14 -21.81
CA HIS A 161 1.71 6.55 -21.35
C HIS A 161 1.67 6.61 -19.82
N CYS A 162 2.11 5.56 -19.12
CA CYS A 162 2.15 5.59 -17.66
C CYS A 162 3.09 6.67 -17.11
N ALA A 163 4.24 6.91 -17.76
CA ALA A 163 5.14 8.00 -17.36
C ALA A 163 4.49 9.40 -17.50
N SER A 164 3.52 9.57 -18.41
CA SER A 164 2.73 10.81 -18.53
C SER A 164 1.68 10.97 -17.42
N VAL A 165 1.28 9.87 -16.78
CA VAL A 165 0.42 9.90 -15.59
C VAL A 165 1.32 10.21 -14.39
N LYS A 166 0.94 11.25 -13.62
CA LYS A 166 1.72 11.85 -12.53
C LYS A 166 2.51 10.84 -11.68
N ASN A 167 3.82 10.76 -11.94
CA ASN A 167 4.79 9.87 -11.27
C ASN A 167 4.41 8.39 -11.30
N SER A 168 3.76 7.94 -12.38
CA SER A 168 3.32 6.57 -12.54
C SER A 168 4.25 5.75 -13.45
N VAL A 169 4.22 4.44 -13.24
CA VAL A 169 4.90 3.42 -14.06
C VAL A 169 3.92 2.30 -14.39
N LEU A 170 4.25 1.40 -15.31
CA LEU A 170 3.47 0.18 -15.49
C LEU A 170 3.47 -0.63 -14.19
N SER A 171 2.29 -0.96 -13.70
CA SER A 171 2.12 -1.60 -12.39
C SER A 171 2.02 -3.12 -12.52
N GLY A 172 2.66 -3.84 -11.60
CA GLY A 172 2.31 -5.23 -11.32
C GLY A 172 1.06 -5.31 -10.44
N LEU A 173 0.59 -6.54 -10.18
CA LEU A 173 -0.57 -6.82 -9.31
C LEU A 173 -0.13 -7.70 -8.14
N ASP A 174 -0.06 -7.12 -6.95
CA ASP A 174 0.49 -7.75 -5.74
C ASP A 174 -0.48 -8.72 -5.09
N SER A 175 -1.78 -8.42 -5.15
CA SER A 175 -2.83 -9.17 -4.46
C SER A 175 -4.02 -9.51 -5.37
N LEU A 176 -4.83 -10.48 -4.94
CA LEU A 176 -6.07 -10.82 -5.62
C LEU A 176 -7.07 -9.65 -5.67
N ASP A 177 -7.06 -8.77 -4.66
CA ASP A 177 -7.91 -7.58 -4.65
C ASP A 177 -7.52 -6.56 -5.72
N GLU A 178 -6.21 -6.41 -5.97
CA GLU A 178 -5.69 -5.60 -7.06
C GLU A 178 -6.09 -6.19 -8.42
N TRP A 179 -5.99 -7.51 -8.58
CA TRP A 179 -6.49 -8.20 -9.76
C TRP A 179 -7.99 -7.97 -9.98
N ASN A 180 -8.80 -8.16 -8.94
CA ASN A 180 -10.25 -8.00 -9.03
C ASN A 180 -10.63 -6.56 -9.42
N PHE A 181 -9.93 -5.57 -8.87
CA PHE A 181 -10.10 -4.18 -9.25
C PHE A 181 -9.78 -3.95 -10.73
N VAL A 182 -8.56 -4.29 -11.18
CA VAL A 182 -8.14 -4.08 -12.57
C VAL A 182 -9.03 -4.85 -13.57
N ASN A 183 -9.41 -6.08 -13.23
CA ASN A 183 -10.31 -6.90 -14.04
C ASN A 183 -11.69 -6.24 -14.22
N ALA A 184 -12.18 -5.54 -13.20
CA ALA A 184 -13.46 -4.83 -13.22
C ALA A 184 -13.40 -3.50 -13.97
N VAL A 185 -12.30 -2.75 -13.87
CA VAL A 185 -12.20 -1.40 -14.47
C VAL A 185 -11.60 -1.37 -15.87
N SER A 186 -10.74 -2.33 -16.23
CA SER A 186 -10.23 -2.42 -17.59
C SER A 186 -11.36 -2.81 -18.54
N SER A 187 -11.45 -2.13 -19.68
CA SER A 187 -12.48 -2.37 -20.69
C SER A 187 -12.00 -3.29 -21.82
N SER A 188 -10.69 -3.35 -22.03
CA SER A 188 -10.07 -4.02 -23.16
C SER A 188 -8.88 -4.91 -22.74
N SER A 189 -7.99 -5.24 -23.68
CA SER A 189 -6.72 -5.88 -23.34
C SER A 189 -5.73 -4.80 -22.90
N ALA A 190 -5.04 -5.05 -21.78
CA ALA A 190 -4.24 -4.03 -21.11
C ALA A 190 -2.77 -4.42 -20.99
N TRP A 191 -1.86 -3.49 -21.31
CA TRP A 191 -0.46 -3.63 -20.91
C TRP A 191 -0.31 -3.46 -19.40
N MET A 192 0.56 -4.26 -18.79
CA MET A 192 0.87 -4.16 -17.38
C MET A 192 2.38 -4.31 -17.12
N GLY A 193 2.81 -4.09 -15.89
CA GLY A 193 4.21 -4.21 -15.52
C GLY A 193 4.72 -5.65 -15.70
N GLY A 194 5.89 -5.79 -16.32
CA GLY A 194 6.60 -7.05 -16.46
C GLY A 194 7.26 -7.19 -17.83
N THR A 195 8.59 -7.12 -17.89
CA THR A 195 9.38 -7.36 -19.09
C THR A 195 10.25 -8.58 -18.87
N ARG A 196 10.28 -9.53 -19.81
CA ARG A 196 11.10 -10.73 -19.63
C ARG A 196 12.58 -10.36 -19.52
N LYS A 197 13.26 -10.95 -18.54
CA LYS A 197 14.72 -10.91 -18.43
C LYS A 197 15.34 -11.53 -19.67
N GLU A 198 16.30 -10.83 -20.29
CA GLU A 198 17.06 -11.34 -21.43
C GLU A 198 17.69 -12.72 -21.10
N SER A 199 18.20 -12.86 -19.88
CA SER A 199 18.78 -14.12 -19.38
C SER A 199 17.81 -15.29 -19.29
N CYS A 200 16.50 -15.06 -19.44
CA CYS A 200 15.44 -16.06 -19.35
C CYS A 200 14.78 -16.43 -20.68
N ILE A 201 15.17 -15.80 -21.79
CA ILE A 201 14.65 -16.13 -23.13
C ILE A 201 15.08 -17.55 -23.51
N GLY A 202 14.11 -18.41 -23.87
CA GLY A 202 14.36 -19.79 -24.29
C GLY A 202 14.80 -20.74 -23.17
N LYS A 203 14.84 -20.29 -21.90
CA LYS A 203 15.30 -21.11 -20.77
C LYS A 203 14.14 -21.66 -19.94
N THR A 204 14.12 -22.98 -19.78
CA THR A 204 13.10 -23.70 -18.98
C THR A 204 13.27 -23.54 -17.47
N THR A 205 14.42 -23.04 -17.00
CA THR A 205 14.71 -22.78 -15.59
C THR A 205 14.07 -21.50 -15.07
N CYS A 206 13.74 -20.55 -15.96
CA CYS A 206 13.03 -19.32 -15.60
C CYS A 206 11.52 -19.55 -15.66
N LYS A 207 10.90 -19.83 -14.51
CA LYS A 207 9.45 -20.10 -14.41
C LYS A 207 8.70 -18.98 -13.71
N GLY A 208 7.47 -18.75 -14.16
CA GLY A 208 6.55 -17.79 -13.56
C GLY A 208 7.10 -16.36 -13.55
N LEU A 209 6.81 -15.63 -12.49
CA LEU A 209 7.17 -14.21 -12.34
C LEU A 209 8.67 -13.96 -12.20
N ASN A 210 9.44 -14.95 -11.75
CA ASN A 210 10.89 -14.81 -11.61
C ASN A 210 11.59 -14.56 -12.97
N ALA A 211 10.92 -14.88 -14.08
CA ALA A 211 11.41 -14.64 -15.44
C ALA A 211 11.27 -13.18 -15.90
N PHE A 212 10.64 -12.30 -15.11
CA PHE A 212 10.35 -10.93 -15.49
C PHE A 212 11.00 -9.92 -14.53
N ASP A 213 11.33 -8.76 -15.07
CA ASP A 213 11.69 -7.55 -14.33
C ASP A 213 10.48 -6.61 -14.27
N PHE A 214 10.36 -5.92 -13.14
CA PHE A 214 9.26 -5.00 -12.86
C PHE A 214 9.85 -3.65 -12.47
N VAL A 215 9.30 -2.59 -13.07
CA VAL A 215 9.62 -1.19 -12.71
C VAL A 215 8.79 -0.70 -11.53
N ASP A 216 7.75 -1.45 -11.14
CA ASP A 216 6.92 -1.20 -9.95
C ASP A 216 7.76 -1.44 -8.67
N PRO A 217 8.10 -0.39 -7.90
CA PRO A 217 9.02 -0.49 -6.79
C PRO A 217 8.41 -1.13 -5.54
N THR A 218 7.09 -1.37 -5.54
CA THR A 218 6.37 -1.89 -4.36
C THR A 218 5.86 -3.31 -4.54
N LEU A 219 6.04 -3.90 -5.74
CA LEU A 219 5.62 -5.27 -6.02
C LEU A 219 6.40 -6.26 -5.13
N SER A 220 5.66 -7.11 -4.43
CA SER A 220 6.23 -8.14 -3.56
C SER A 220 6.97 -9.19 -4.38
N LYS A 221 7.88 -9.91 -3.72
CA LYS A 221 8.60 -11.04 -4.33
C LYS A 221 7.66 -12.19 -4.75
N ASN A 222 6.58 -12.40 -4.01
CA ASN A 222 5.60 -13.48 -4.24
C ASN A 222 4.18 -12.90 -4.32
N PRO A 223 3.85 -12.17 -5.37
CA PRO A 223 2.54 -11.55 -5.50
C PRO A 223 1.49 -12.61 -5.87
N THR A 224 0.26 -12.40 -5.39
CA THR A 224 -0.88 -13.30 -5.64
C THR A 224 -1.87 -12.75 -6.66
N GLY A 225 -1.66 -11.53 -7.15
CA GLY A 225 -2.52 -10.87 -8.15
C GLY A 225 -2.32 -11.37 -9.58
N PHE A 226 -1.38 -12.27 -9.85
CA PHE A 226 -1.12 -12.76 -11.21
C PHE A 226 -1.98 -13.97 -11.56
N SER A 227 -3.11 -13.72 -12.23
CA SER A 227 -4.01 -14.77 -12.72
C SER A 227 -3.68 -15.15 -14.17
N TRP A 228 -2.88 -16.19 -14.37
CA TRP A 228 -2.38 -16.60 -15.69
C TRP A 228 -3.43 -17.30 -16.56
N HIS A 229 -3.29 -17.15 -17.88
CA HIS A 229 -3.86 -18.10 -18.83
C HIS A 229 -3.19 -19.49 -18.69
N SER A 230 -3.86 -20.54 -19.13
CA SER A 230 -3.27 -21.89 -19.15
C SER A 230 -1.98 -21.88 -19.99
N GLN A 231 -0.94 -22.56 -19.49
CA GLN A 231 0.38 -22.67 -20.14
C GLN A 231 1.14 -21.34 -20.29
N LYS A 232 0.76 -20.31 -19.53
CA LYS A 232 1.43 -19.01 -19.49
C LYS A 232 2.10 -18.78 -18.13
N PRO A 233 3.24 -18.05 -18.07
CA PRO A 233 4.07 -17.60 -19.20
C PRO A 233 4.75 -18.77 -19.92
N ASN A 234 5.02 -18.65 -21.22
CA ASN A 234 5.54 -19.73 -22.07
C ASN A 234 7.07 -19.66 -22.36
N GLY A 235 7.72 -18.53 -22.08
CA GLY A 235 9.19 -18.40 -22.10
C GLY A 235 9.85 -18.28 -23.48
N LYS A 236 9.09 -18.02 -24.55
CA LYS A 236 9.57 -18.21 -25.92
C LYS A 236 10.18 -16.98 -26.60
N GLY A 237 9.92 -15.76 -26.11
CA GLY A 237 10.42 -14.55 -26.75
C GLY A 237 10.74 -13.41 -25.78
N GLU A 238 11.09 -12.26 -26.37
CA GLU A 238 11.16 -10.96 -25.69
C GLU A 238 9.75 -10.50 -25.34
N ASP A 239 9.18 -11.18 -24.35
CA ASP A 239 7.79 -11.03 -24.01
C ASP A 239 7.60 -10.02 -22.86
N CYS A 240 6.51 -9.28 -22.95
CA CYS A 240 5.99 -8.38 -21.94
C CYS A 240 4.63 -8.89 -21.46
N LEU A 241 4.23 -8.45 -20.27
CA LEU A 241 2.98 -8.92 -19.65
C LEU A 241 1.77 -8.09 -20.10
N VAL A 242 0.71 -8.81 -20.45
CA VAL A 242 -0.58 -8.26 -20.86
C VAL A 242 -1.72 -8.96 -20.16
N ILE A 243 -2.80 -8.23 -19.92
CA ILE A 243 -4.11 -8.77 -19.60
C ILE A 243 -4.87 -8.91 -20.92
N THR A 244 -5.30 -10.12 -21.25
CA THR A 244 -6.10 -10.39 -22.45
C THR A 244 -7.39 -11.10 -22.07
N THR A 245 -8.39 -11.03 -22.94
CA THR A 245 -9.64 -11.77 -22.78
C THR A 245 -9.68 -12.94 -23.76
N ARG A 246 -9.78 -14.17 -23.27
CA ARG A 246 -10.02 -15.37 -24.09
C ARG A 246 -11.23 -16.12 -23.57
N ASN A 247 -12.16 -16.47 -24.45
CA ASN A 247 -13.40 -17.19 -24.10
C ASN A 247 -14.16 -16.50 -22.94
N GLY A 248 -14.27 -15.17 -22.99
CA GLY A 248 -14.94 -14.37 -21.96
C GLY A 248 -14.19 -14.25 -20.63
N LYS A 249 -12.98 -14.82 -20.50
CA LYS A 249 -12.18 -14.75 -19.27
C LYS A 249 -10.94 -13.88 -19.49
N LYS A 250 -10.83 -12.81 -18.70
CA LYS A 250 -9.61 -12.02 -18.59
C LYS A 250 -8.56 -12.76 -17.77
N ARG A 251 -7.33 -12.87 -18.27
CA ARG A 251 -6.17 -13.42 -17.57
C ARG A 251 -4.90 -12.77 -18.11
N ILE A 252 -3.79 -13.03 -17.44
CA ILE A 252 -2.47 -12.54 -17.79
C ILE A 252 -1.78 -13.54 -18.72
N GLU A 253 -1.09 -13.03 -19.72
CA GLU A 253 -0.17 -13.79 -20.54
C GLU A 253 1.06 -12.96 -20.92
N ASP A 254 2.05 -13.64 -21.48
CA ASP A 254 3.25 -13.05 -22.07
C ASP A 254 3.13 -13.01 -23.60
N ILE A 255 3.41 -11.84 -24.19
CA ILE A 255 3.40 -11.60 -25.63
C ILE A 255 4.59 -10.72 -26.02
N LEU A 256 5.07 -10.79 -27.27
CA LEU A 256 6.12 -9.91 -27.79
C LEU A 256 5.83 -8.44 -27.46
N CYS A 257 6.79 -7.75 -26.86
CA CYS A 257 6.65 -6.37 -26.40
C CYS A 257 6.29 -5.38 -27.54
N THR A 258 6.61 -5.71 -28.78
CA THR A 258 6.33 -4.92 -30.00
C THR A 258 4.96 -5.20 -30.61
N SER A 259 4.22 -6.20 -30.10
CA SER A 259 2.88 -6.51 -30.59
C SER A 259 1.92 -5.37 -30.25
N THR A 260 0.95 -5.13 -31.11
CA THR A 260 -0.11 -4.16 -30.86
C THR A 260 -1.45 -4.83 -30.59
N SER A 261 -1.59 -6.14 -30.80
CA SER A 261 -2.80 -6.90 -30.53
C SER A 261 -2.51 -8.29 -29.97
N PRO A 262 -3.46 -8.90 -29.23
CA PRO A 262 -3.37 -10.30 -28.85
C PRO A 262 -3.38 -11.22 -30.08
N PRO A 263 -2.72 -12.39 -30.03
CA PRO A 263 -2.67 -13.29 -31.17
C PRO A 263 -4.07 -13.78 -31.55
N GLY A 264 -4.45 -13.63 -32.82
CA GLY A 264 -5.76 -14.08 -33.32
C GLY A 264 -6.93 -13.19 -32.89
N CYS A 265 -6.68 -11.98 -32.37
CA CYS A 265 -7.70 -10.99 -32.06
C CYS A 265 -7.67 -9.82 -33.04
N THR A 266 -8.85 -9.30 -33.39
CA THR A 266 -9.00 -8.07 -34.20
C THR A 266 -8.90 -6.79 -33.38
N LYS A 267 -9.14 -6.88 -32.06
CA LYS A 267 -8.96 -5.76 -31.13
C LYS A 267 -7.52 -5.67 -30.66
N CYS A 268 -7.01 -4.45 -30.52
CA CYS A 268 -5.66 -4.19 -30.08
C CYS A 268 -5.55 -3.91 -28.58
N PHE A 269 -4.33 -3.73 -28.09
CA PHE A 269 -4.07 -3.27 -26.73
C PHE A 269 -4.39 -1.78 -26.64
N GLU A 270 -5.53 -1.47 -26.03
CA GLU A 270 -6.03 -0.11 -25.86
C GLU A 270 -5.98 0.33 -24.39
N ASP A 271 -5.77 -0.59 -23.44
CA ASP A 271 -5.67 -0.22 -22.02
C ASP A 271 -4.22 -0.32 -21.51
N VAL A 272 -3.92 0.43 -20.45
CA VAL A 272 -2.67 0.31 -19.69
C VAL A 272 -2.96 0.32 -18.20
N VAL A 273 -2.23 -0.50 -17.43
CA VAL A 273 -2.30 -0.56 -15.98
C VAL A 273 -1.12 0.23 -15.41
N CYS A 274 -1.39 1.43 -14.90
CA CYS A 274 -0.36 2.27 -14.29
C CYS A 274 -0.50 2.29 -12.76
N GLY A 275 0.62 2.51 -12.08
CA GLY A 275 0.62 2.72 -10.64
C GLY A 275 1.66 3.72 -10.19
N ALA A 276 1.43 4.31 -9.01
CA ALA A 276 2.24 5.37 -8.43
C ALA A 276 2.21 5.33 -6.90
N TYR A 277 3.20 6.01 -6.29
CA TYR A 277 3.14 6.33 -4.87
C TYR A 277 2.01 7.33 -4.57
N PRO A 278 1.37 7.21 -3.40
CA PRO A 278 0.43 8.22 -2.95
C PRO A 278 1.18 9.52 -2.59
N LEU A 279 0.51 10.66 -2.69
CA LEU A 279 1.07 12.00 -2.51
C LEU A 279 0.46 12.70 -1.30
N LEU A 280 1.28 13.45 -0.58
CA LEU A 280 0.85 14.25 0.57
C LEU A 280 -0.19 15.29 0.13
N GLY A 281 -1.32 15.35 0.84
CA GLY A 281 -2.38 16.34 0.59
C GLY A 281 -3.11 16.14 -0.75
N ALA A 282 -3.00 14.97 -1.39
CA ALA A 282 -3.79 14.64 -2.56
C ALA A 282 -5.25 14.37 -2.16
N PHE A 283 -6.13 15.23 -2.68
CA PHE A 283 -7.61 15.26 -2.57
C PHE A 283 -8.24 15.74 -1.27
#